data_AF-A0A946BDV0-F1
#
_entry.id   AF-A0A946BDV0-F1
#
_cell.length_a   1.000
_cell.length_b   1.000
_cell.length_c   1.000
_cell.angle_alpha   90.00
_cell.angle_beta   90.00
_cell.angle_gamma   90.00
#
_symmetry.space_group_name_H-M   'P 1'
#
loop_
_entity.id
_entity.type
_entity.pdbx_description
1 polymer ?
#
loop_
_entity_poly.entity_id
_entity_poly.type
_entity_poly.pdbx_seq_one_letter_code
_entity_poly.pdbx_strand_id
1 'polypeptide(L)'
;MDFPNEQEAYKYFMKRVGINGYCQVIKSILSKESSLVTLIGFSVGGSAIWKIFESLKRKQVKRIFCFYSSQIRHSQEINPSCMVDFVMPAYEPGFSIEELSEQLSTKENVTIHST
;
A
#
# COMPACT_ATOMS: atom_id res chain seq x y z
N MET A 1 22.33 2.85 -5.63
CA MET A 1 22.31 1.41 -5.99
C MET A 1 21.71 1.37 -7.36
N ASP A 2 22.49 0.95 -8.35
CA ASP A 2 21.98 0.80 -9.72
C ASP A 2 21.80 -0.69 -9.99
N PHE A 3 20.55 -1.08 -10.23
CA PHE A 3 20.20 -2.44 -10.63
C PHE A 3 20.18 -2.51 -12.16
N PRO A 4 20.67 -3.60 -12.76
CA PRO A 4 20.74 -3.74 -14.21
C PRO A 4 19.35 -3.88 -14.85
N ASN A 5 18.34 -4.32 -14.09
CA ASN A 5 16.95 -4.40 -14.49
C ASN A 5 16.02 -4.49 -13.26
N GLU A 6 14.71 -4.40 -13.51
CA GLU A 6 13.67 -4.50 -12.49
C GLU A 6 13.68 -5.85 -11.75
N GLN A 7 13.98 -6.95 -12.45
CA GLN A 7 13.97 -8.28 -11.86
C GLN A 7 15.07 -8.45 -10.80
N GLU A 8 16.26 -7.91 -11.03
CA GLU A 8 17.35 -7.91 -10.05
C GLU A 8 17.08 -6.96 -8.88
N ALA A 9 16.48 -5.79 -9.13
CA ALA A 9 16.00 -4.90 -8.07
C ALA A 9 14.96 -5.60 -7.18
N TYR A 10 14.02 -6.30 -7.79
CA TYR A 10 12.98 -7.06 -7.09
C TYR A 10 13.56 -8.22 -6.28
N LYS A 11 14.46 -9.02 -6.86
CA LYS A 11 15.15 -10.10 -6.13
C LYS A 11 15.92 -9.56 -4.93
N TYR A 12 16.62 -8.43 -5.10
CA TYR A 12 17.32 -7.77 -4.00
C TYR A 12 16.33 -7.33 -2.92
N PHE A 13 15.26 -6.65 -3.29
CA PHE A 13 14.20 -6.23 -2.37
C PHE A 13 13.67 -7.42 -1.59
N MET A 14 13.26 -8.49 -2.27
CA MET A 14 12.71 -9.69 -1.63
C MET A 14 13.70 -10.37 -0.68
N LYS A 15 14.99 -10.41 -1.03
CA LYS A 15 16.03 -11.09 -0.23
C LYS A 15 16.52 -10.25 0.95
N ARG A 16 16.56 -8.93 0.84
CA ARG A 16 17.26 -8.04 1.79
C ARG A 16 16.34 -7.12 2.58
N VAL A 17 15.20 -6.74 2.01
CA VAL A 17 14.28 -5.77 2.62
C VAL A 17 12.98 -6.47 2.97
N GLY A 18 12.31 -7.03 1.97
CA GLY A 18 10.99 -7.62 2.07
C GLY A 18 9.92 -6.60 2.48
N ILE A 19 8.66 -7.02 2.37
CA ILE A 19 7.54 -6.17 2.73
C ILE A 19 7.60 -5.74 4.21
N ASN A 20 7.99 -6.63 5.11
CA ASN A 20 8.05 -6.34 6.54
C ASN A 20 9.15 -5.32 6.87
N GLY A 21 10.33 -5.44 6.24
CA GLY A 21 11.39 -4.45 6.41
C GLY A 21 10.96 -3.09 5.88
N TYR A 22 10.27 -3.06 4.73
CA TYR A 22 9.76 -1.81 4.19
C TYR A 22 8.70 -1.16 5.09
N CYS A 23 7.78 -1.94 5.66
CA CYS A 23 6.83 -1.48 6.67
C CYS A 23 7.54 -0.81 7.87
N GLN A 24 8.65 -1.37 8.35
CA GLN A 24 9.41 -0.76 9.46
C GLN A 24 10.06 0.57 9.07
N VAL A 25 10.56 0.69 7.84
CA VAL A 25 11.10 1.96 7.32
C VAL A 25 10.01 3.03 7.32
N ILE A 26 8.82 2.72 6.78
CA ILE A 26 7.70 3.68 6.73
C ILE A 26 7.27 4.07 8.15
N LYS A 27 7.11 3.11 9.06
CA LYS A 27 6.79 3.37 10.47
C LYS A 27 7.84 4.25 11.14
N SER A 28 9.13 4.03 10.89
CA SER A 28 10.21 4.83 11.47
C SER A 28 10.19 6.27 10.98
N ILE A 29 9.97 6.49 9.67
CA ILE A 29 9.83 7.83 9.09
C ILE A 29 8.63 8.53 9.69
N LEU A 30 7.47 7.87 9.71
CA LEU A 30 6.25 8.43 10.30
C LEU A 30 6.43 8.71 11.79
N SER A 31 7.11 7.87 12.57
CA SER A 31 7.30 8.14 14.01
C SER A 31 8.00 9.47 14.32
N LYS A 32 8.77 10.01 13.36
CA LYS A 32 9.50 11.28 13.47
C LYS A 32 8.76 12.46 12.84
N GLU A 33 7.67 12.20 12.13
CA GLU A 33 6.90 13.22 11.43
C GLU A 33 5.87 13.85 12.36
N SER A 34 5.99 15.14 12.62
CA SER A 34 5.07 15.89 13.48
C SER A 34 3.93 16.56 12.72
N SER A 35 4.05 16.68 11.39
CA SER A 35 3.05 17.31 10.54
C SER A 35 2.01 16.31 10.02
N LEU A 36 0.88 16.85 9.56
CA LEU A 36 -0.15 16.07 8.89
C LEU A 36 0.28 15.81 7.44
N VAL A 37 0.46 14.55 7.06
CA VAL A 37 1.00 14.15 5.75
C VAL A 37 -0.01 13.42 4.87
N THR A 38 0.27 13.40 3.57
CA THR A 38 -0.37 12.53 2.59
C THR A 38 0.64 11.49 2.12
N LEU A 39 0.23 10.22 2.08
CA LEU A 39 1.08 9.13 1.60
C LEU A 39 0.70 8.75 0.18
N ILE A 40 1.71 8.46 -0.63
CA ILE A 40 1.54 7.93 -1.97
C ILE A 40 2.40 6.68 -2.08
N GLY A 41 1.79 5.56 -2.43
CA GLY A 41 2.44 4.26 -2.57
C GLY A 41 2.19 3.66 -3.93
N PHE A 42 3.26 3.28 -4.62
CA PHE A 42 3.19 2.56 -5.89
C PHE A 42 3.55 1.10 -5.68
N SER A 43 2.78 0.20 -6.29
CA SER A 43 3.02 -1.25 -6.25
C SER A 43 3.22 -1.73 -4.79
N VAL A 44 4.37 -2.32 -4.49
CA VAL A 44 4.74 -2.79 -3.15
C VAL A 44 4.70 -1.68 -2.07
N GLY A 45 4.91 -0.42 -2.45
CA GLY A 45 4.82 0.72 -1.53
C GLY A 45 3.41 0.95 -1.01
N GLY A 46 2.40 0.88 -1.88
CA GLY A 46 1.00 1.00 -1.42
C GLY A 46 0.57 -0.23 -0.61
N SER A 47 1.06 -1.42 -0.96
CA SER A 47 0.86 -2.62 -0.14
C SER A 47 1.53 -2.53 1.24
N ALA A 48 2.70 -1.89 1.35
CA ALA A 48 3.38 -1.66 2.61
C ALA A 48 2.61 -0.68 3.49
N ILE A 49 2.12 0.43 2.92
CA ILE A 49 1.28 1.40 3.62
C ILE A 49 0.01 0.73 4.15
N TRP A 50 -0.65 -0.10 3.32
CA TRP A 50 -1.84 -0.84 3.73
C TRP A 50 -1.57 -1.78 4.91
N LYS A 51 -0.44 -2.50 4.90
CA LYS A 51 -0.07 -3.42 5.99
C LYS A 51 0.23 -2.75 7.32
N ILE A 52 0.59 -1.47 7.32
CA ILE A 52 0.86 -0.73 8.56
C ILE A 52 -0.33 0.11 9.00
N PHE A 53 -1.47 0.02 8.33
CA PHE A 53 -2.57 0.95 8.52
C PHE A 53 -3.03 1.05 9.97
N GLU A 54 -3.22 -0.09 10.63
CA GLU A 54 -3.69 -0.15 12.01
C GLU A 54 -2.72 0.50 13.00
N SER A 55 -1.45 0.62 12.63
CA SER A 55 -0.43 1.31 13.43
C SER A 55 -0.35 2.82 13.16
N LEU A 56 -1.06 3.32 12.15
CA LEU A 56 -1.10 4.76 11.83
C LEU A 56 -1.95 5.49 12.86
N LYS A 57 -1.41 6.58 13.40
CA LYS A 57 -2.17 7.49 14.25
C LYS A 57 -3.13 8.30 13.37
N ARG A 58 -4.43 8.27 13.66
CA ARG A 58 -5.48 8.98 12.90
C ARG A 58 -5.19 10.47 12.62
N LYS A 59 -4.45 11.14 13.51
CA LYS A 59 -4.12 12.57 13.39
C LYS A 59 -2.90 12.88 12.53
N GLN A 60 -2.19 11.86 12.06
CA GLN A 60 -0.90 12.01 11.38
C GLN A 60 -1.00 11.89 9.87
N VAL A 61 -1.96 11.12 9.36
CA VAL A 61 -2.15 10.87 7.93
C VAL A 61 -3.51 11.40 7.49
N LYS A 62 -3.50 12.36 6.56
CA LYS A 62 -4.72 12.98 6.02
C LYS A 62 -5.41 12.08 5.00
N ARG A 63 -4.64 11.50 4.10
CA ARG A 63 -5.11 10.71 2.96
C ARG A 63 -3.99 9.85 2.41
N ILE A 64 -4.34 8.72 1.82
CA ILE A 64 -3.41 7.76 1.23
C ILE A 64 -3.84 7.47 -0.20
N PHE A 65 -2.88 7.45 -1.13
CA PHE A 65 -3.09 7.03 -2.51
C PHE A 65 -2.23 5.81 -2.81
N CYS A 66 -2.87 4.72 -3.23
CA CYS A 66 -2.23 3.45 -3.51
C CYS A 66 -2.46 3.08 -4.97
N PHE A 67 -1.37 3.01 -5.74
CA PHE A 67 -1.41 2.67 -7.16
C PHE A 67 -0.98 1.22 -7.34
N TYR A 68 -1.82 0.41 -8.01
CA TYR A 68 -1.51 -0.96 -8.45
C TYR A 68 -1.01 -1.88 -7.31
N SER A 69 -1.61 -1.73 -6.13
CA SER A 69 -1.13 -2.35 -4.89
C SER A 69 -1.65 -3.78 -4.71
N SER A 70 -1.27 -4.71 -5.60
CA SER A 70 -1.88 -6.04 -5.68
C SER A 70 -1.70 -6.95 -4.45
N GLN A 71 -0.70 -6.72 -3.58
CA GLN A 71 -0.49 -7.56 -2.39
C GLN A 71 -1.50 -7.30 -1.25
N ILE A 72 -2.35 -6.26 -1.36
CA ILE A 72 -3.42 -5.99 -0.38
C ILE A 72 -4.49 -7.09 -0.35
N ARG A 73 -4.59 -7.90 -1.42
CA ARG A 73 -5.51 -9.04 -1.50
C ARG A 73 -5.32 -10.08 -0.38
N HIS A 74 -4.15 -10.08 0.26
CA HIS A 74 -3.81 -10.98 1.37
C HIS A 74 -4.06 -10.37 2.76
N SER A 75 -4.60 -9.15 2.83
CA SER A 75 -4.80 -8.42 4.08
C SER A 75 -6.06 -7.55 4.01
N GLN A 76 -7.16 -8.12 3.51
CA GLN A 76 -8.41 -7.41 3.26
C GLN A 76 -9.24 -7.17 4.53
N GLU A 77 -8.88 -7.82 5.63
CA GLU A 77 -9.47 -7.66 6.96
C GLU A 77 -9.15 -6.28 7.59
N ILE A 78 -8.12 -5.61 7.09
CA ILE A 78 -7.69 -4.30 7.59
C ILE A 78 -8.77 -3.25 7.31
N ASN A 79 -9.19 -2.54 8.36
CA ASN A 79 -10.15 -1.45 8.25
C ASN A 79 -9.43 -0.08 8.36
N PRO A 80 -9.42 0.72 7.28
CA PRO A 80 -8.72 1.98 7.31
C PRO A 80 -9.45 3.00 8.19
N SER A 81 -8.69 3.65 9.07
CA SER A 81 -9.10 4.77 9.91
C SER A 81 -8.90 6.17 9.29
N CYS A 82 -8.37 6.25 8.07
CA CYS A 82 -8.28 7.48 7.27
C CYS A 82 -8.56 7.17 5.80
N MET A 83 -8.81 8.21 4.99
CA MET A 83 -9.23 8.06 3.59
C MET A 83 -8.12 7.42 2.73
N VAL A 84 -8.49 6.39 1.98
CA VAL A 84 -7.61 5.65 1.07
C VAL A 84 -8.21 5.61 -0.33
N ASP A 85 -7.44 6.04 -1.31
CA ASP A 85 -7.76 5.89 -2.72
C ASP A 85 -6.89 4.78 -3.31
N PHE A 86 -7.53 3.77 -3.86
CA PHE A 86 -6.85 2.77 -4.66
C PHE A 86 -7.07 3.05 -6.14
N VAL A 87 -5.98 3.18 -6.87
CA VAL A 87 -5.98 3.13 -8.34
C VAL A 87 -5.65 1.71 -8.75
N MET A 88 -6.67 1.00 -9.23
CA MET A 88 -6.59 -0.41 -9.59
C MET A 88 -6.04 -0.58 -10.99
N PRO A 89 -5.20 -1.60 -11.25
CA PRO A 89 -4.75 -1.88 -12.61
C PRO A 89 -5.91 -2.45 -13.42
N ALA A 90 -5.89 -2.27 -14.74
CA ALA A 90 -6.91 -2.85 -15.61
C ALA A 90 -6.92 -4.39 -15.60
N TYR A 91 -5.78 -5.03 -15.29
CA TYR A 91 -5.63 -6.48 -15.30
C TYR A 91 -4.49 -6.95 -14.40
N GLU A 92 -4.69 -8.09 -13.73
CA GLU A 92 -3.66 -8.87 -13.05
C GLU A 92 -3.85 -10.36 -13.41
N PRO A 93 -2.80 -11.09 -13.82
CA PRO A 93 -2.95 -12.48 -14.26
C PRO A 93 -3.26 -13.47 -13.13
N GLY A 94 -3.02 -13.09 -11.88
CA GLY A 94 -3.09 -14.00 -10.73
C GLY A 94 -4.38 -13.96 -9.90
N PHE A 95 -5.28 -13.00 -10.15
CA PHE A 95 -6.52 -12.81 -9.39
C PHE A 95 -7.44 -11.79 -10.09
N SER A 96 -8.74 -11.77 -9.75
CA SER A 96 -9.68 -10.76 -10.28
C SER A 96 -9.51 -9.41 -9.56
N ILE A 97 -9.33 -8.35 -10.36
CA ILE A 97 -9.32 -6.97 -9.87
C ILE A 97 -10.71 -6.55 -9.43
N GLU A 98 -11.74 -7.02 -10.13
CA GLU A 98 -13.15 -6.74 -9.87
C GLU A 98 -13.54 -7.27 -8.49
N GLU A 99 -13.28 -8.55 -8.20
CA GLU A 99 -13.56 -9.16 -6.90
C GLU A 99 -12.84 -8.44 -5.76
N LEU A 100 -11.56 -8.10 -5.95
CA LEU A 100 -10.81 -7.34 -4.95
C LEU A 100 -11.39 -5.93 -4.74
N SER A 101 -11.79 -5.26 -5.82
CA SER A 101 -12.38 -3.92 -5.79
C SER A 101 -13.72 -3.93 -5.07
N GLU A 102 -14.57 -4.92 -5.33
CA GLU A 102 -15.84 -5.12 -4.64
C GLU A 102 -15.64 -5.36 -3.14
N GLN A 103 -14.68 -6.20 -2.76
CA GLN A 103 -14.37 -6.46 -1.36
C GLN A 103 -13.86 -5.22 -0.63
N LEU A 104 -13.01 -4.42 -1.27
CA LEU A 104 -12.45 -3.20 -0.69
C LEU A 104 -13.45 -2.05 -0.62
N SER A 105 -14.36 -1.92 -1.60
CA SER A 105 -15.36 -0.84 -1.64
C SER A 105 -16.40 -0.93 -0.51
N THR A 106 -16.52 -2.09 0.15
CA THR A 106 -17.35 -2.24 1.36
C THR A 106 -16.84 -1.46 2.57
N LYS A 107 -15.60 -0.96 2.53
CA LYS A 107 -14.96 -0.26 3.64
C LYS A 107 -15.22 1.25 3.56
N GLU A 108 -15.74 1.82 4.66
CA GLU A 108 -16.18 3.22 4.74
C GLU A 108 -15.13 4.24 4.24
N ASN A 109 -13.85 4.04 4.55
CA ASN A 109 -12.78 4.98 4.21
C ASN A 109 -12.01 4.61 2.92
N VAL A 110 -12.57 3.75 2.07
CA VAL A 110 -11.93 3.32 0.82
C VAL A 110 -12.68 3.87 -0.38
N THR A 111 -11.93 4.44 -1.32
CA THR A 111 -12.40 4.80 -2.66
C THR A 111 -11.60 4.01 -3.70
N ILE A 112 -12.29 3.39 -4.64
CA ILE A 112 -11.67 2.63 -5.73
C ILE A 112 -11.77 3.44 -7.03
N HIS A 113 -10.67 3.51 -7.76
CA HIS A 113 -10.55 4.13 -9.07
C HIS A 113 -10.05 3.08 -10.06
N SER A 114 -10.80 2.84 -11.13
CA SER A 114 -10.39 1.95 -12.22
C SER A 114 -9.68 2.75 -13.31
N THR A 115 -8.64 2.18 -13.93
CA THR A 115 -7.90 2.75 -15.06
C THR A 115 -8.17 2.00 -16.35
#